data_AF-A0A960Q020-F1
#
_entry.id   AF-A0A960Q020-F1
#
_cell.length_a   1.000
_cell.length_b   1.000
_cell.length_c   1.000
_cell.angle_alpha   90.00
_cell.angle_beta   90.00
_cell.angle_gamma   90.00
#
_symmetry.space_group_name_H-M   'P 1'
#
loop_
_entity.id
_entity.type
_entity.pdbx_description
1 polymer ?
#
loop_
_entity_poly.entity_id
_entity_poly.type
_entity_poly.pdbx_seq_one_letter_code
_entity_poly.pdbx_strand_id
1 'polypeptide(L)'
;MIKLPRVLAGLSGLLLLTDAYFHATGAGAVRDALNNAEVVTFFAEALPVIWLFFSWHLVVMAMPMLWAAIANPGWFMPAAIFCGVVALGDFFWVYSVAGWFPGTLILLLVVVSLGITAFLLGSANIAKEN
;
A
#
# COMPACT_ATOMS: atom_id res chain seq x y z
N MET A 1 3.74 -11.61 23.64
CA MET A 1 3.67 -10.50 22.67
C MET A 1 3.01 -10.99 21.40
N ILE A 2 1.98 -10.30 20.94
CA ILE A 2 1.26 -10.63 19.71
C ILE A 2 2.24 -10.50 18.55
N LYS A 3 2.61 -11.62 17.91
CA LYS A 3 3.50 -11.62 16.73
C LYS A 3 2.78 -11.15 15.45
N LEU A 4 1.45 -11.13 15.49
CA LEU A 4 0.58 -10.84 14.34
C LEU A 4 0.83 -9.45 13.71
N PRO A 5 0.94 -8.32 14.45
CA PRO A 5 1.26 -7.01 13.85
C PRO A 5 2.55 -7.04 13.03
N ARG A 6 3.57 -7.75 13.50
CA ARG A 6 4.85 -7.87 12.80
C ARG A 6 4.74 -8.69 11.53
N VAL A 7 3.98 -9.80 11.58
CA VAL A 7 3.70 -10.63 10.39
C VAL A 7 2.93 -9.82 9.36
N LEU A 8 1.88 -9.12 9.77
CA LEU A 8 1.06 -8.29 8.89
C LEU A 8 1.88 -7.15 8.28
N ALA A 9 2.73 -6.47 9.04
CA ALA A 9 3.63 -5.45 8.48
C ALA A 9 4.62 -6.03 7.47
N GLY A 10 5.20 -7.21 7.75
CA GLY A 10 6.07 -7.90 6.80
C GLY A 10 5.34 -8.25 5.50
N LEU A 11 4.11 -8.78 5.61
CA LEU A 11 3.26 -9.07 4.45
C LEU A 11 2.89 -7.80 3.68
N SER A 12 2.50 -6.72 4.36
CA SER A 12 2.25 -5.41 3.73
C SER A 12 3.47 -4.91 2.97
N GLY A 13 4.67 -5.01 3.55
CA GLY A 13 5.91 -4.63 2.88
C GLY A 13 6.17 -5.45 1.61
N LEU A 14 5.97 -6.77 1.66
CA LEU A 14 6.12 -7.63 0.48
C LEU A 14 5.05 -7.36 -0.59
N LEU A 15 3.81 -7.09 -0.18
CA LEU A 15 2.73 -6.74 -1.10
C LEU A 15 3.00 -5.40 -1.79
N LEU A 16 3.47 -4.39 -1.07
CA LEU A 16 3.88 -3.09 -1.63
C LEU A 16 5.02 -3.24 -2.65
N LEU A 17 6.02 -4.07 -2.37
CA LEU A 17 7.08 -4.38 -3.36
C LEU A 17 6.55 -5.14 -4.57
N THR A 18 5.60 -6.05 -4.35
CA THR A 18 4.96 -6.82 -5.43
C THR A 18 4.15 -5.88 -6.34
N ASP A 19 3.44 -4.92 -5.77
CA ASP A 19 2.68 -3.92 -6.52
C ASP A 19 3.62 -2.96 -7.29
N ALA A 20 4.70 -2.50 -6.65
CA ALA A 20 5.74 -1.72 -7.32
C ALA A 20 6.39 -2.49 -8.49
N TYR A 21 6.65 -3.79 -8.31
CA TYR A 21 7.13 -4.65 -9.40
C TYR A 21 6.10 -4.79 -10.51
N PHE A 22 4.83 -5.02 -10.16
CA PHE A 22 3.73 -5.08 -11.11
C PHE A 22 3.61 -3.78 -11.91
N HIS A 23 3.84 -2.63 -11.29
CA HIS A 23 3.88 -1.35 -12.00
C HIS A 23 5.05 -1.26 -12.99
N ALA A 24 6.21 -1.78 -12.64
CA ALA A 24 7.39 -1.77 -13.50
C ALA A 24 7.28 -2.72 -14.71
N THR A 25 6.69 -3.91 -14.52
CA THR A 25 6.65 -4.96 -15.56
C THR A 25 5.29 -5.13 -16.25
N GLY A 26 4.21 -4.68 -15.61
CA GLY A 26 2.82 -4.87 -16.04
C GLY A 26 2.25 -3.70 -16.84
N ALA A 27 3.09 -2.85 -17.43
CA ALA A 27 2.67 -1.63 -18.15
C ALA A 27 1.57 -1.88 -19.21
N GLY A 28 1.55 -3.06 -19.84
CA GLY A 28 0.49 -3.46 -20.77
C GLY A 28 -0.88 -3.62 -20.09
N ALA A 29 -0.95 -4.36 -18.98
CA ALA A 29 -2.20 -4.58 -18.25
C ALA A 29 -2.75 -3.29 -17.64
N VAL A 30 -1.85 -2.41 -17.19
CA VAL A 30 -2.19 -1.06 -16.71
C VAL A 30 -2.77 -0.22 -17.84
N ARG A 31 -2.08 -0.18 -18.99
CA ARG A 31 -2.54 0.55 -20.17
C ARG A 31 -3.89 0.04 -20.66
N ASP A 32 -4.10 -1.27 -20.66
CA ASP A 32 -5.37 -1.87 -21.06
C ASP A 32 -6.49 -1.52 -20.09
N ALA A 33 -6.24 -1.53 -18.78
CA ALA A 33 -7.21 -1.10 -17.78
C ALA A 33 -7.62 0.38 -17.97
N LEU A 34 -6.68 1.21 -18.38
CA LEU A 34 -6.90 2.65 -18.58
C LEU A 34 -7.55 3.00 -19.91
N ASN A 35 -7.24 2.26 -20.98
CA ASN A 35 -7.90 2.44 -22.27
C ASN A 35 -9.40 2.12 -22.21
N ASN A 36 -9.83 1.32 -21.22
CA ASN A 36 -11.24 1.01 -20.98
C ASN A 36 -11.94 2.04 -20.09
N ALA A 37 -11.23 3.02 -19.55
CA ALA A 37 -11.79 4.08 -18.72
C ALA A 37 -11.96 5.36 -19.54
N GLU A 38 -13.05 6.10 -19.29
CA GLU A 38 -13.25 7.45 -19.87
C GLU A 38 -12.30 8.46 -19.22
N VAL A 39 -10.99 8.25 -19.34
CA VAL A 39 -9.99 9.13 -18.73
C VAL A 39 -9.72 10.28 -19.69
N VAL A 40 -9.86 11.51 -19.19
CA VAL A 40 -9.57 12.75 -19.91
C VAL A 40 -8.16 12.68 -20.51
N THR A 41 -7.97 13.11 -21.76
CA THR A 41 -6.71 13.06 -22.53
C THR A 41 -5.46 13.52 -21.76
N PHE A 42 -5.61 14.47 -20.83
CA PHE A 42 -4.54 14.90 -19.92
C PHE A 42 -3.92 13.75 -19.10
N PHE A 43 -4.74 12.83 -18.61
CA PHE A 43 -4.25 11.69 -17.84
C PHE A 43 -3.48 10.70 -18.69
N ALA A 44 -3.84 10.51 -19.96
CA ALA A 44 -3.15 9.59 -20.85
C ALA A 44 -1.68 10.00 -21.09
N GLU A 45 -1.42 11.30 -21.17
CA GLU A 45 -0.06 11.85 -21.37
C GLU A 45 0.76 11.92 -20.07
N ALA A 46 0.12 12.29 -18.95
CA ALA A 46 0.79 12.36 -17.65
C ALA A 46 1.01 10.97 -17.01
N LEU A 47 0.28 9.96 -17.50
CA LEU A 47 0.21 8.66 -16.88
C LEU A 47 1.57 7.99 -16.66
N PRO A 48 2.50 7.93 -17.63
CA PRO A 48 3.75 7.20 -17.45
C PRO A 48 4.62 7.79 -16.33
N VAL A 49 4.62 9.12 -16.19
CA VAL A 49 5.38 9.84 -15.15
C VAL A 49 4.70 9.65 -13.78
N ILE A 50 3.38 9.77 -13.74
CA ILE A 50 2.57 9.50 -12.54
C ILE A 50 2.76 8.04 -12.08
N TRP A 51 2.84 7.10 -13.02
CA TRP A 51 3.00 5.68 -12.76
C TRP A 51 4.38 5.33 -12.18
N LEU A 52 5.43 6.03 -12.64
CA LEU A 52 6.78 5.89 -12.11
C LEU A 52 6.87 6.44 -10.68
N PHE A 53 6.19 7.54 -10.40
CA PHE A 53 6.01 8.07 -9.05
C PHE A 53 5.21 7.10 -8.17
N PHE A 54 4.14 6.49 -8.70
CA PHE A 54 3.40 5.43 -8.00
C PHE A 54 4.31 4.23 -7.67
N SER A 55 5.29 3.90 -8.51
CA SER A 55 6.20 2.77 -8.24
C SER A 55 7.21 3.06 -7.12
N TRP A 56 7.76 4.27 -7.08
CA TRP A 56 8.81 4.62 -6.11
C TRP A 56 8.30 4.76 -4.67
N HIS A 57 7.17 5.45 -4.48
CA HIS A 57 6.68 5.70 -3.12
C HIS A 57 6.18 4.40 -2.44
N LEU A 58 5.70 3.40 -3.19
CA LEU A 58 5.38 2.07 -2.66
C LEU A 58 6.62 1.38 -2.06
N VAL A 59 7.78 1.48 -2.73
CA VAL A 59 9.06 0.98 -2.20
C VAL A 59 9.45 1.72 -0.92
N VAL A 60 9.29 3.04 -0.90
CA VAL A 60 9.56 3.87 0.28
C VAL A 60 8.67 3.48 1.47
N MET A 61 7.40 3.14 1.24
CA MET A 61 6.48 2.64 2.27
C MET A 61 6.78 1.20 2.69
N ALA A 62 7.27 0.35 1.77
CA ALA A 62 7.59 -1.03 2.05
C ALA A 62 8.74 -1.17 3.05
N MET A 63 9.80 -0.38 2.88
CA MET A 63 11.00 -0.41 3.73
C MET A 63 10.72 -0.29 5.25
N PRO A 64 9.99 0.73 5.74
CA PRO A 64 9.68 0.85 7.16
C PRO A 64 8.79 -0.28 7.66
N MET A 65 7.90 -0.84 6.83
CA MET A 65 7.05 -1.98 7.22
C MET A 65 7.85 -3.27 7.36
N LEU A 66 8.76 -3.54 6.43
CA LEU A 66 9.71 -4.66 6.52
C LEU A 66 10.63 -4.52 7.73
N TRP A 67 11.16 -3.31 7.98
CA TRP A 67 11.97 -3.05 9.16
C TRP A 67 11.18 -3.25 10.46
N ALA A 68 9.95 -2.74 10.52
CA ALA A 68 9.11 -2.86 11.70
C ALA A 68 8.74 -4.32 12.01
N ALA A 69 8.63 -5.17 10.98
CA ALA A 69 8.45 -6.62 11.14
C ALA A 69 9.60 -7.27 11.92
N ILE A 70 10.82 -6.71 11.86
CA ILE A 70 12.03 -7.24 12.51
C ILE A 70 12.31 -6.55 13.84
N ALA A 71 12.35 -5.22 13.84
CA ALA A 71 12.89 -4.42 14.93
C ALA A 71 11.85 -3.97 15.97
N ASN A 72 10.55 -4.06 15.67
CA ASN A 72 9.46 -3.57 16.53
C ASN A 72 9.72 -2.17 17.13
N PRO A 73 9.98 -1.15 16.29
CA PRO A 73 10.38 0.17 16.74
C PRO A 73 9.22 0.93 17.41
N GLY A 74 9.52 1.94 18.24
CA GLY A 74 8.50 2.77 18.89
C GLY A 74 7.60 3.54 17.92
N TRP A 75 8.08 3.81 16.70
CA TRP A 75 7.33 4.47 15.63
C TRP A 75 6.44 3.52 14.81
N PHE A 76 6.37 2.23 15.15
CA PHE A 76 5.68 1.23 14.34
C PHE A 76 4.21 1.56 14.11
N MET A 77 3.47 1.92 15.16
CA MET A 77 2.04 2.26 15.03
C MET A 77 1.82 3.51 14.16
N PRO A 78 2.49 4.65 14.39
CA PRO A 78 2.42 5.80 13.49
C PRO A 78 2.73 5.46 12.03
N ALA A 79 3.77 4.65 11.78
CA ALA A 79 4.15 4.28 10.43
C ALA A 79 3.10 3.38 9.76
N ALA A 80 2.51 2.42 10.49
CA ALA A 80 1.43 1.58 9.98
C ALA A 80 0.19 2.40 9.63
N ILE A 81 -0.17 3.39 10.46
CA ILE A 81 -1.27 4.33 10.19
C ILE A 81 -0.97 5.13 8.93
N PHE A 82 0.19 5.79 8.86
CA PHE A 82 0.57 6.61 7.72
C PHE A 82 0.54 5.82 6.40
N CYS A 83 1.22 4.67 6.36
CA CYS A 83 1.27 3.83 5.16
C CYS A 83 -0.14 3.30 4.80
N GLY A 84 -0.96 2.97 5.80
CA GLY A 84 -2.33 2.52 5.57
C GLY A 84 -3.22 3.59 4.96
N VAL A 85 -3.09 4.85 5.40
CA VAL A 85 -3.85 5.98 4.83
C VAL A 85 -3.40 6.29 3.41
N VAL A 86 -2.09 6.28 3.13
CA VAL A 86 -1.56 6.51 1.77
C VAL A 86 -2.05 5.41 0.82
N ALA A 87 -1.88 4.13 1.20
CA ALA A 87 -2.34 3.00 0.39
C ALA A 87 -3.87 3.00 0.17
N LEU A 88 -4.65 3.54 1.11
CA LEU A 88 -6.10 3.72 0.95
C LEU A 88 -6.43 4.80 -0.08
N GLY A 89 -5.68 5.91 -0.08
CA GLY A 89 -5.77 6.94 -1.11
C GLY A 89 -5.44 6.38 -2.49
N ASP A 90 -4.35 5.63 -2.59
CA ASP A 90 -3.94 4.94 -3.82
C ASP A 90 -4.99 3.96 -4.30
N PHE A 91 -5.54 3.14 -3.39
CA PHE A 91 -6.63 2.21 -3.69
C PHE A 91 -7.83 2.93 -4.32
N PHE A 92 -8.33 4.01 -3.70
CA PHE A 92 -9.50 4.71 -4.23
C PHE A 92 -9.21 5.41 -5.56
N TRP A 93 -8.02 5.98 -5.70
CA TRP A 93 -7.60 6.60 -6.95
C TRP A 93 -7.49 5.57 -8.08
N VAL A 94 -6.74 4.49 -7.86
CA VAL A 94 -6.55 3.43 -8.84
C VAL A 94 -7.87 2.75 -9.17
N TYR A 95 -8.74 2.52 -8.18
CA TYR A 95 -10.08 1.97 -8.39
C TYR A 95 -10.98 2.90 -9.21
N SER A 96 -10.97 4.21 -8.94
CA SER A 96 -11.82 5.16 -9.68
C SER A 96 -11.40 5.29 -11.14
N VAL A 97 -10.12 5.08 -11.43
CA VAL A 97 -9.54 5.22 -12.77
C VAL A 97 -9.55 3.90 -13.55
N ALA A 98 -9.21 2.77 -12.93
CA ALA A 98 -8.98 1.49 -13.60
C ALA A 98 -9.88 0.35 -13.11
N GLY A 99 -10.75 0.60 -12.12
CA GLY A 99 -11.67 -0.40 -11.58
C GLY A 99 -10.96 -1.56 -10.84
N TRP A 100 -11.58 -2.73 -10.89
CA TRP A 100 -11.07 -3.94 -10.26
C TRP A 100 -10.04 -4.65 -11.16
N PHE A 101 -8.78 -4.64 -10.76
CA PHE A 101 -7.71 -5.43 -11.35
C PHE A 101 -6.71 -5.87 -10.26
N PRO A 102 -5.71 -6.73 -10.57
CA PRO A 102 -4.80 -7.26 -9.55
C PRO A 102 -4.12 -6.21 -8.66
N GLY A 103 -3.69 -5.07 -9.20
CA GLY A 103 -3.07 -3.99 -8.40
C GLY A 103 -4.03 -3.40 -7.37
N THR A 104 -5.28 -3.10 -7.76
CA THR A 104 -6.33 -2.63 -6.84
C THR A 104 -6.58 -3.62 -5.70
N LEU A 105 -6.54 -4.93 -5.97
CA LEU A 105 -6.70 -5.96 -4.93
C LEU A 105 -5.48 -6.03 -4.00
N ILE A 106 -4.27 -5.87 -4.51
CA ILE A 106 -3.04 -5.83 -3.70
C ILE A 106 -3.09 -4.63 -2.74
N LEU A 107 -3.45 -3.44 -3.23
CA LEU A 107 -3.61 -2.24 -2.40
C LEU A 107 -4.67 -2.44 -1.30
N LEU A 108 -5.81 -3.05 -1.62
CA LEU A 108 -6.83 -3.37 -0.62
C LEU A 108 -6.29 -4.28 0.49
N LEU A 109 -5.52 -5.31 0.14
CA LEU A 109 -4.90 -6.21 1.11
C LEU A 109 -3.87 -5.49 1.99
N VAL A 110 -3.10 -4.55 1.43
CA VAL A 110 -2.18 -3.69 2.19
C VAL A 110 -2.96 -2.84 3.20
N VAL A 111 -4.02 -2.16 2.77
CA VAL A 111 -4.87 -1.32 3.62
C VAL A 111 -5.43 -2.12 4.79
N VAL A 112 -6.03 -3.28 4.51
CA VAL A 112 -6.62 -4.14 5.55
C VAL A 112 -5.53 -4.61 6.53
N SER A 113 -4.39 -5.05 6.01
CA SER A 113 -3.28 -5.55 6.84
C SER A 113 -2.70 -4.48 7.75
N LEU A 114 -2.51 -3.25 7.23
CA LEU A 114 -1.99 -2.12 8.01
C LEU A 114 -3.02 -1.57 8.98
N GLY A 115 -4.32 -1.55 8.61
CA GLY A 115 -5.41 -1.18 9.51
C GLY A 115 -5.50 -2.12 10.73
N ILE A 116 -5.43 -3.44 10.51
CA ILE A 116 -5.38 -4.43 11.59
C ILE A 116 -4.10 -4.25 12.43
N THR A 117 -2.96 -4.02 11.79
CA THR A 117 -1.68 -3.77 12.48
C THR A 117 -1.77 -2.57 13.43
N ALA A 118 -2.27 -1.44 12.93
CA ALA A 118 -2.44 -0.22 13.71
C ALA A 118 -3.42 -0.42 14.87
N PHE A 119 -4.56 -1.06 14.62
CA PHE A 119 -5.55 -1.39 15.65
C PHE A 119 -4.95 -2.22 16.78
N LEU A 120 -4.26 -3.32 16.45
CA LEU A 120 -3.65 -4.21 17.44
C LEU A 120 -2.57 -3.52 18.27
N LEU A 121 -1.74 -2.67 17.65
CA LEU A 121 -0.72 -1.89 18.35
C LEU A 121 -1.35 -0.83 19.27
N GLY A 122 -2.41 -0.16 18.82
CA GLY A 122 -3.15 0.81 19.62
C GLY A 122 -3.81 0.18 20.85
N SER A 123 -4.51 -0.94 20.67
CA SER A 123 -5.12 -1.68 21.80
C SER A 123 -4.08 -2.13 22.82
N ALA A 124 -2.90 -2.56 22.37
CA ALA A 124 -1.82 -2.99 23.25
C ALA A 124 -1.19 -1.83 24.04
N ASN A 125 -1.22 -0.60 23.52
CA ASN A 125 -0.74 0.57 24.24
C ASN A 125 -1.75 1.00 25.33
N ILE A 126 -3.04 1.05 25.00
CA ILE A 126 -4.11 1.37 25.97
C ILE A 126 -4.10 0.36 27.14
N ALA A 127 -3.90 -0.93 26.86
CA ALA A 127 -3.84 -1.97 27.89
C ALA A 127 -2.62 -1.87 28.83
N LYS A 128 -1.58 -1.10 28.48
CA LYS A 128 -0.42 -0.86 29.35
C LYS A 128 -0.60 0.35 30.27
N GLU A 129 -1.51 1.24 29.92
CA GLU A 129 -1.78 2.49 30.65
C GLU A 129 -2.85 2.31 31.75
N ASN A 130 -3.58 1.20 31.73
CA ASN A 130 -4.62 0.83 32.71
C ASN A 130 -4.16 -0.35 33.57
#